data_AF-A0A6G4QZ89-F1
#
_entry.id   AF-A0A6G4QZ89-F1
#
_cell.length_a   1.000
_cell.length_b   1.000
_cell.length_c   1.000
_cell.angle_alpha   90.00
_cell.angle_beta   90.00
_cell.angle_gamma   90.00
#
_symmetry.space_group_name_H-M   'P 1'
#
loop_
_entity.id
_entity.type
_entity.pdbx_description
1 polymer ?
#
loop_
_entity_poly.entity_id
_entity_poly.type
_entity_poly.pdbx_seq_one_letter_code
_entity_poly.pdbx_strand_id
1 'polypeptide(L)'
;MRVHQALLCATAAVACLGASAEAAPFKAPPASAQIEALREQLGDTVLKAPGVQMPDNKAELDAALAARDWPTLSAAMRGVASHDAATKMANWERYQVYRGGGYNVVFMYVHNLATMAASYDRAAQANPALAQTAQGIRTAAVSQMIYLNAIIAVDGERCGDQTAPIGQRNRMLAVSMQLIQDAQGLDEAARRAALDAALEQEKLTAPVRGYDQDLCRGGMDEIAAGLEKNGEKATRSTSQPGLPGKTIDIEADAAFVPALSDPATWDARRQKVRERLATTLAPLAGLPAAQ
;
A
#
# COMPACT_ATOMS: atom_id res chain seq x y z
N MET A 1 -39.08 -8.25 66.54
CA MET A 1 -38.68 -9.50 65.88
C MET A 1 -38.36 -9.18 64.43
N ARG A 2 -37.08 -9.25 64.04
CA ARG A 2 -36.59 -8.95 62.68
C ARG A 2 -36.52 -10.26 61.90
N VAL A 3 -37.14 -10.31 60.72
CA VAL A 3 -37.02 -11.42 59.77
C VAL A 3 -36.31 -10.87 58.53
N HIS A 4 -35.12 -11.41 58.25
CA HIS A 4 -34.37 -11.14 57.03
C HIS A 4 -34.83 -12.11 55.93
N GLN A 5 -35.24 -11.57 54.78
CA GLN A 5 -35.37 -12.34 53.53
C GLN A 5 -34.15 -12.03 52.67
N ALA A 6 -33.29 -13.04 52.49
CA ALA A 6 -32.20 -13.03 51.53
C ALA A 6 -32.71 -13.66 50.22
N LEU A 7 -32.71 -12.88 49.13
CA LEU A 7 -32.91 -13.39 47.77
C LEU A 7 -31.54 -13.81 47.21
N LEU A 8 -31.41 -15.10 46.90
CA LEU A 8 -30.29 -15.67 46.15
C LEU A 8 -30.62 -15.60 44.65
N CYS A 9 -29.90 -14.74 43.90
CA CYS A 9 -29.88 -14.81 42.44
C CYS A 9 -28.84 -15.84 42.00
N ALA A 10 -29.30 -16.93 41.38
CA ALA A 10 -28.43 -17.88 40.68
C ALA A 10 -28.22 -17.38 39.24
N THR A 11 -27.00 -16.93 38.92
CA THR A 11 -26.55 -16.64 37.56
C THR A 11 -25.97 -17.90 36.93
N ALA A 12 -26.68 -18.48 35.96
CA ALA A 12 -26.15 -19.54 35.11
C ALA A 12 -25.22 -18.93 34.05
N ALA A 13 -23.91 -19.09 34.22
CA ALA A 13 -22.92 -18.77 33.20
C ALA A 13 -22.87 -19.91 32.17
N VAL A 14 -23.50 -19.73 31.02
CA VAL A 14 -23.33 -20.62 29.86
C VAL A 14 -22.01 -20.24 29.19
N ALA A 15 -20.97 -21.05 29.43
CA ALA A 15 -19.71 -20.97 28.70
C ALA A 15 -19.91 -21.49 27.28
N CYS A 16 -20.15 -20.60 26.32
CA CYS A 16 -20.05 -20.92 24.89
C CYS A 16 -18.58 -21.10 24.52
N LEU A 17 -18.03 -22.28 24.78
CA LEU A 17 -16.79 -22.75 24.15
C LEU A 17 -17.11 -23.13 22.70
N GLY A 18 -17.30 -22.12 21.86
CA GLY A 18 -17.34 -22.30 20.42
C GLY A 18 -15.94 -22.64 19.95
N ALA A 19 -15.74 -23.88 19.47
CA ALA A 19 -14.57 -24.24 18.70
C ALA A 19 -14.51 -23.29 17.49
N SER A 20 -13.54 -22.37 17.49
CA SER A 20 -13.21 -21.59 16.30
C SER A 20 -12.71 -22.58 15.26
N ALA A 21 -13.59 -23.00 14.35
CA ALA A 21 -13.17 -23.73 13.17
C ALA A 21 -12.14 -22.86 12.48
N GLU A 22 -10.90 -23.35 12.35
CA GLU A 22 -9.87 -22.72 11.53
C GLU A 22 -10.46 -22.52 10.14
N ALA A 23 -10.77 -21.28 9.79
CA ALA A 23 -11.23 -20.95 8.46
C ALA A 23 -10.12 -21.34 7.49
N ALA A 24 -10.41 -22.28 6.60
CA ALA A 24 -9.46 -22.70 5.57
C ALA A 24 -8.92 -21.46 4.84
N PRO A 25 -7.61 -21.41 4.53
CA PRO A 25 -7.01 -20.24 3.88
C PRO A 25 -7.72 -19.98 2.55
N PHE A 26 -8.33 -18.80 2.44
CA PHE A 26 -9.05 -18.42 1.23
C PHE A 26 -8.08 -18.28 0.07
N LYS A 27 -8.28 -19.10 -0.97
CA LYS A 27 -7.57 -18.95 -2.24
C LYS A 27 -8.39 -18.02 -3.12
N ALA A 28 -7.84 -16.85 -3.43
CA ALA A 28 -8.50 -15.93 -4.36
C ALA A 28 -8.75 -16.62 -5.70
N PRO A 29 -9.97 -16.51 -6.26
CA PRO A 29 -10.26 -17.05 -7.58
C PRO A 29 -9.38 -16.35 -8.63
N PRO A 30 -9.04 -17.04 -9.73
CA PRO A 30 -8.37 -16.38 -10.84
C PRO A 30 -9.25 -15.24 -11.37
N ALA A 31 -8.60 -14.20 -11.90
CA ALA A 31 -9.31 -13.11 -12.55
C ALA A 31 -10.11 -13.63 -13.75
N SER A 32 -11.30 -13.06 -13.99
CA SER A 32 -12.09 -13.39 -15.16
C SER A 32 -11.46 -12.81 -16.43
N ALA A 33 -11.80 -13.37 -17.59
CA ALA A 33 -11.34 -12.83 -18.89
C ALA A 33 -11.75 -11.36 -19.07
N GLN A 34 -12.88 -10.92 -18.52
CA GLN A 34 -13.32 -9.53 -18.54
C GLN A 34 -12.40 -8.62 -17.71
N ILE A 35 -11.94 -9.10 -16.54
CA ILE A 35 -10.98 -8.35 -15.72
C ILE A 35 -9.64 -8.25 -16.45
N GLU A 36 -9.16 -9.32 -17.07
CA GLU A 36 -7.90 -9.29 -17.84
C GLU A 36 -7.99 -8.34 -19.04
N ALA A 37 -9.09 -8.38 -19.80
CA ALA A 37 -9.30 -7.43 -20.90
C ALA A 37 -9.31 -5.98 -20.42
N LEU A 38 -9.92 -5.70 -19.25
CA LEU A 38 -9.90 -4.36 -18.67
C LEU A 38 -8.51 -3.97 -18.18
N ARG A 39 -7.72 -4.90 -17.62
CA ARG A 39 -6.32 -4.65 -17.26
C ARG A 39 -5.50 -4.26 -18.49
N GLU A 40 -5.64 -5.01 -19.57
CA GLU A 40 -4.97 -4.71 -20.84
C GLU A 40 -5.38 -3.33 -21.37
N GLN A 41 -6.68 -3.04 -21.40
CA GLN A 41 -7.20 -1.74 -21.82
C GLN A 41 -6.61 -0.58 -20.99
N LEU A 42 -6.54 -0.73 -19.67
CA LEU A 42 -5.97 0.30 -18.79
C LEU A 42 -4.45 0.43 -18.97
N GLY A 43 -3.73 -0.68 -19.08
CA GLY A 43 -2.29 -0.68 -19.37
C GLY A 43 -1.97 -0.01 -20.71
N ASP A 44 -2.81 -0.24 -21.73
CA ASP A 44 -2.70 0.37 -23.05
C ASP A 44 -2.78 1.90 -23.02
N THR A 45 -3.51 2.48 -22.06
CA THR A 45 -3.55 3.95 -21.89
C THR A 45 -2.16 4.53 -21.56
N VAL A 46 -1.31 3.73 -20.91
CA VAL A 46 0.09 4.09 -20.63
C VAL A 46 0.97 3.81 -21.85
N LEU A 47 0.87 2.60 -22.43
CA LEU A 47 1.73 2.18 -23.55
C LEU A 47 1.54 3.05 -24.80
N LYS A 48 0.32 3.53 -25.06
CA LYS A 48 -0.02 4.34 -26.24
C LYS A 48 0.23 5.84 -26.04
N ALA A 49 0.63 6.27 -24.83
CA ALA A 49 0.93 7.67 -24.58
C ALA A 49 2.19 8.11 -25.37
N PRO A 50 2.17 9.28 -26.04
CA PRO A 50 3.31 9.74 -26.83
C PRO A 50 4.61 9.81 -26.03
N GLY A 51 5.70 9.26 -26.60
CA GLY A 51 7.02 9.30 -25.99
C GLY A 51 7.25 8.29 -24.86
N VAL A 52 6.26 7.46 -24.52
CA VAL A 52 6.46 6.38 -23.54
C VAL A 52 7.40 5.32 -24.11
N GLN A 53 8.44 5.03 -23.34
CA GLN A 53 9.37 3.93 -23.59
C GLN A 53 9.42 3.05 -22.35
N MET A 54 9.47 1.74 -22.58
CA MET A 54 9.65 0.72 -21.54
C MET A 54 11.15 0.46 -21.32
N PRO A 55 11.55 -0.09 -20.17
CA PRO A 55 12.93 -0.51 -19.97
C PRO A 55 13.23 -1.74 -20.84
N ASP A 56 14.48 -1.85 -21.30
CA ASP A 56 14.89 -2.93 -22.22
C ASP A 56 14.68 -4.33 -21.60
N ASN A 57 14.78 -4.44 -20.27
CA ASN A 57 14.56 -5.67 -19.51
C ASN A 57 13.10 -5.85 -19.05
N LYS A 58 12.11 -5.24 -19.71
CA LYS A 58 10.68 -5.35 -19.34
C LYS A 58 10.21 -6.78 -19.09
N ALA A 59 10.60 -7.73 -19.95
CA ALA A 59 10.16 -9.12 -19.82
C ALA A 59 10.66 -9.77 -18.52
N GLU A 60 11.87 -9.44 -18.08
CA GLU A 60 12.44 -9.91 -16.81
C GLU A 60 11.72 -9.29 -15.62
N LEU A 61 11.40 -7.98 -15.69
CA LEU A 61 10.63 -7.29 -14.66
C LEU A 61 9.20 -7.85 -14.54
N ASP A 62 8.54 -8.13 -15.66
CA ASP A 62 7.21 -8.75 -15.69
C ASP A 62 7.25 -10.16 -15.08
N ALA A 63 8.27 -10.96 -15.38
CA ALA A 63 8.46 -12.28 -14.80
C ALA A 63 8.73 -12.21 -13.29
N ALA A 64 9.59 -11.29 -12.85
CA ALA A 64 9.87 -11.05 -11.44
C ALA A 64 8.60 -10.61 -10.68
N LEU A 65 7.79 -9.73 -11.27
CA LEU A 65 6.52 -9.32 -10.68
C LEU A 65 5.51 -10.47 -10.59
N ALA A 66 5.38 -11.28 -11.64
CA ALA A 66 4.51 -12.46 -11.64
C ALA A 66 4.92 -13.49 -10.57
N ALA A 67 6.23 -13.63 -10.33
CA ALA A 67 6.79 -14.47 -9.28
C ALA A 67 6.81 -13.81 -7.90
N ARG A 68 6.48 -12.51 -7.79
CA ARG A 68 6.65 -11.68 -6.59
C ARG A 68 8.07 -11.70 -6.03
N ASP A 69 9.05 -11.71 -6.93
CA ASP A 69 10.47 -11.60 -6.60
C ASP A 69 10.82 -10.14 -6.28
N TRP A 70 10.39 -9.69 -5.10
CA TRP A 70 10.67 -8.36 -4.58
C TRP A 70 12.17 -8.04 -4.47
N PRO A 71 13.07 -8.98 -4.09
CA PRO A 71 14.51 -8.76 -4.14
C PRO A 71 15.01 -8.38 -5.54
N THR A 72 14.62 -9.12 -6.59
CA THR A 72 15.02 -8.82 -7.97
C THR A 72 14.47 -7.48 -8.44
N LEU A 73 13.18 -7.21 -8.20
CA LEU A 73 12.56 -5.92 -8.54
C LEU A 73 13.25 -4.75 -7.83
N SER A 74 13.53 -4.90 -6.53
CA SER A 74 14.21 -3.89 -5.73
C SER A 74 15.65 -3.64 -6.20
N ALA A 75 16.37 -4.70 -6.60
CA ALA A 75 17.70 -4.58 -7.19
C ALA A 75 17.67 -3.85 -8.55
N ALA A 76 16.69 -4.16 -9.40
CA ALA A 76 16.51 -3.49 -10.69
C ALA A 76 16.27 -1.98 -10.53
N MET A 77 15.44 -1.57 -9.57
CA MET A 77 15.22 -0.14 -9.28
C MET A 77 16.49 0.57 -8.80
N ARG A 78 17.27 -0.06 -7.91
CA ARG A 78 18.54 0.52 -7.44
C ARG A 78 19.61 0.61 -8.52
N GLY A 79 19.55 -0.26 -9.54
CA GLY A 79 20.50 -0.33 -10.64
C GLY A 79 20.29 0.71 -11.75
N VAL A 80 19.30 1.60 -11.62
CA VAL A 80 19.00 2.63 -12.63
C VAL A 80 20.12 3.67 -12.69
N ALA A 81 20.94 3.61 -13.74
CA ALA A 81 22.17 4.40 -13.85
C ALA A 81 22.01 5.79 -14.52
N SER A 82 20.85 6.09 -15.11
CA SER A 82 20.64 7.31 -15.89
C SER A 82 19.21 7.85 -15.77
N HIS A 83 19.03 9.13 -16.13
CA HIS A 83 17.71 9.76 -16.13
C HIS A 83 16.75 9.12 -17.15
N ASP A 84 17.26 8.74 -18.33
CA ASP A 84 16.48 8.01 -19.34
C ASP A 84 16.02 6.65 -18.80
N ALA A 85 16.93 5.89 -18.19
CA ALA A 85 16.61 4.61 -17.56
C ALA A 85 15.58 4.77 -16.42
N ALA A 86 15.67 5.83 -15.62
CA ALA A 86 14.71 6.12 -14.55
C ALA A 86 13.31 6.40 -15.11
N THR A 87 13.24 7.16 -16.20
CA THR A 87 11.97 7.46 -16.89
C THR A 87 11.35 6.20 -17.48
N LYS A 88 12.15 5.34 -18.12
CA LYS A 88 11.70 4.03 -18.62
C LYS A 88 11.19 3.14 -17.50
N MET A 89 11.92 3.05 -16.39
CA MET A 89 11.49 2.30 -15.20
C MET A 89 10.17 2.85 -14.65
N ALA A 90 10.05 4.17 -14.47
CA ALA A 90 8.81 4.81 -14.02
C ALA A 90 7.62 4.55 -14.96
N ASN A 91 7.85 4.47 -16.28
CA ASN A 91 6.80 4.09 -17.23
C ASN A 91 6.35 2.64 -17.07
N TRP A 92 7.29 1.71 -16.79
CA TRP A 92 6.94 0.32 -16.49
C TRP A 92 6.14 0.22 -15.20
N GLU A 93 6.57 0.89 -14.14
CA GLU A 93 5.85 0.94 -12.87
C GLU A 93 4.43 1.50 -13.07
N ARG A 94 4.31 2.64 -13.74
CA ARG A 94 3.02 3.25 -14.10
C ARG A 94 2.13 2.29 -14.89
N TYR A 95 2.69 1.58 -15.85
CA TYR A 95 1.97 0.56 -16.62
C TYR A 95 1.40 -0.52 -15.71
N GLN A 96 2.19 -1.04 -14.77
CA GLN A 96 1.71 -2.04 -13.82
C GLN A 96 0.66 -1.49 -12.86
N VAL A 97 0.80 -0.24 -12.40
CA VAL A 97 -0.21 0.43 -11.57
C VAL A 97 -1.56 0.50 -12.28
N TYR A 98 -1.59 0.90 -13.55
CA TYR A 98 -2.83 0.98 -14.34
C TYR A 98 -3.45 -0.39 -14.64
N ARG A 99 -2.64 -1.46 -14.67
CA ARG A 99 -3.12 -2.85 -14.74
C ARG A 99 -3.64 -3.39 -13.41
N GLY A 100 -3.76 -2.55 -12.38
CA GLY A 100 -4.22 -2.95 -11.06
C GLY A 100 -3.14 -3.62 -10.22
N GLY A 101 -1.89 -3.19 -10.40
CA GLY A 101 -0.77 -3.57 -9.53
C GLY A 101 -1.09 -3.29 -8.07
N GLY A 102 -0.61 -4.17 -7.19
CA GLY A 102 -0.84 -4.10 -5.75
C GLY A 102 -0.02 -3.02 -5.04
N TYR A 103 -0.16 -2.98 -3.71
CA TYR A 103 0.55 -2.16 -2.74
C TYR A 103 2.04 -2.01 -3.07
N ASN A 104 2.78 -3.11 -3.24
CA ASN A 104 4.23 -3.05 -3.48
C ASN A 104 4.59 -2.37 -4.82
N VAL A 105 3.81 -2.58 -5.87
CA VAL A 105 4.04 -1.96 -7.18
C VAL A 105 3.85 -0.45 -7.09
N VAL A 106 2.76 -0.01 -6.45
CA VAL A 106 2.50 1.42 -6.28
C VAL A 106 3.52 2.04 -5.32
N PHE A 107 3.96 1.32 -4.28
CA PHE A 107 5.03 1.76 -3.39
C PHE A 107 6.35 2.00 -4.14
N MET A 108 6.77 1.05 -4.99
CA MET A 108 7.93 1.21 -5.87
C MET A 108 7.81 2.46 -6.73
N TYR A 109 6.65 2.66 -7.37
CA TYR A 109 6.39 3.81 -8.22
C TYR A 109 6.47 5.14 -7.45
N VAL A 110 5.87 5.21 -6.26
CA VAL A 110 5.96 6.39 -5.38
C VAL A 110 7.40 6.70 -5.03
N HIS A 111 8.17 5.69 -4.63
CA HIS A 111 9.57 5.86 -4.26
C HIS A 111 10.42 6.37 -5.43
N ASN A 112 10.23 5.81 -6.62
CA ASN A 112 10.94 6.22 -7.82
C ASN A 112 10.58 7.67 -8.21
N LEU A 113 9.28 8.01 -8.23
CA LEU A 113 8.84 9.40 -8.51
C LEU A 113 9.37 10.40 -7.49
N ALA A 114 9.37 10.06 -6.19
CA ALA A 114 9.92 10.93 -5.15
C ALA A 114 11.43 11.17 -5.33
N THR A 115 12.17 10.11 -5.67
CA THR A 115 13.61 10.20 -5.96
C THR A 115 13.88 11.05 -7.20
N MET A 116 13.09 10.85 -8.26
CA MET A 116 13.15 11.67 -9.47
C MET A 116 12.85 13.14 -9.16
N ALA A 117 11.79 13.44 -8.41
CA ALA A 117 11.42 14.80 -8.02
C ALA A 117 12.57 15.50 -7.29
N ALA A 118 13.13 14.86 -6.26
CA ALA A 118 14.25 15.40 -5.50
C ALA A 118 15.50 15.63 -6.37
N SER A 119 15.74 14.78 -7.36
CA SER A 119 16.84 14.96 -8.32
C SER A 119 16.61 16.17 -9.22
N TYR A 120 15.39 16.34 -9.73
CA TYR A 120 15.02 17.49 -10.56
C TYR A 120 15.02 18.80 -9.79
N ASP A 121 14.63 18.79 -8.52
CA ASP A 121 14.70 19.96 -7.66
C ASP A 121 16.14 20.46 -7.49
N ARG A 122 17.08 19.55 -7.23
CA ARG A 122 18.51 19.90 -7.18
C ARG A 122 19.02 20.43 -8.53
N ALA A 123 18.61 19.80 -9.63
CA ALA A 123 18.99 20.26 -10.97
C ALA A 123 18.41 21.65 -11.29
N ALA A 124 17.19 21.93 -10.83
CA ALA A 124 16.51 23.21 -11.03
C ALA A 124 17.21 24.39 -10.32
N GLN A 125 17.93 24.12 -9.22
CA GLN A 125 18.76 25.14 -8.55
C GLN A 125 19.88 25.67 -9.46
N ALA A 126 20.44 24.81 -10.32
CA ALA A 126 21.46 25.19 -11.29
C ALA A 126 20.87 25.61 -12.65
N ASN A 127 19.71 25.07 -13.03
CA ASN A 127 19.01 25.36 -14.28
C ASN A 127 17.51 25.59 -14.03
N PRO A 128 17.07 26.85 -13.86
CA PRO A 128 15.67 27.17 -13.58
C PRO A 128 14.65 26.68 -14.62
N ALA A 129 15.08 26.38 -15.86
CA ALA A 129 14.20 25.80 -16.87
C ALA A 129 13.64 24.42 -16.49
N LEU A 130 14.26 23.73 -15.52
CA LEU A 130 13.80 22.43 -15.01
C LEU A 130 12.77 22.53 -13.89
N ALA A 131 12.49 23.73 -13.37
CA ALA A 131 11.61 23.92 -12.21
C ALA A 131 10.19 23.40 -12.46
N GLN A 132 9.64 23.63 -13.66
CA GLN A 132 8.31 23.15 -14.02
C GLN A 132 8.25 21.62 -14.09
N THR A 133 9.30 20.98 -14.63
CA THR A 133 9.42 19.52 -14.65
C THR A 133 9.52 18.96 -13.24
N ALA A 134 10.32 19.58 -12.36
CA ALA A 134 10.45 19.18 -10.96
C ALA A 134 9.10 19.24 -10.24
N GLN A 135 8.35 20.34 -10.41
CA GLN A 135 7.00 20.50 -9.84
C GLN A 135 6.01 19.45 -10.37
N GLY A 136 6.07 19.14 -11.68
CA GLY A 136 5.23 18.11 -12.29
C GLY A 136 5.49 16.71 -11.71
N ILE A 137 6.75 16.33 -11.58
CA ILE A 137 7.13 15.04 -10.99
C ILE A 137 6.76 14.98 -9.51
N ARG A 138 6.97 16.07 -8.75
CA ARG A 138 6.55 16.16 -7.34
C ARG A 138 5.04 15.99 -7.19
N THR A 139 4.25 16.69 -8.01
CA THR A 139 2.78 16.55 -8.02
C THR A 139 2.37 15.11 -8.31
N ALA A 140 3.02 14.45 -9.27
CA ALA A 140 2.78 13.04 -9.57
C ALA A 140 3.15 12.11 -8.41
N ALA A 141 4.31 12.31 -7.77
CA ALA A 141 4.75 11.56 -6.60
C ALA A 141 3.74 11.67 -5.45
N VAL A 142 3.30 12.89 -5.13
CA VAL A 142 2.28 13.15 -4.10
C VAL A 142 0.96 12.46 -4.45
N SER A 143 0.52 12.54 -5.71
CA SER A 143 -0.70 11.87 -6.16
C SER A 143 -0.62 10.35 -5.97
N GLN A 144 0.49 9.72 -6.38
CA GLN A 144 0.65 8.27 -6.21
C GLN A 144 0.79 7.86 -4.74
N MET A 145 1.39 8.70 -3.89
CA MET A 145 1.45 8.48 -2.44
C MET A 145 0.05 8.49 -1.81
N ILE A 146 -0.80 9.42 -2.24
CA ILE A 146 -2.21 9.50 -1.82
C ILE A 146 -2.97 8.26 -2.32
N TYR A 147 -2.78 7.88 -3.58
CA TYR A 147 -3.41 6.70 -4.16
C TYR A 147 -2.97 5.40 -3.46
N LEU A 148 -1.70 5.27 -3.08
CA LEU A 148 -1.23 4.15 -2.28
C LEU A 148 -1.96 4.07 -0.93
N ASN A 149 -2.20 5.20 -0.27
CA ASN A 149 -2.99 5.24 0.96
C ASN A 149 -4.47 4.89 0.70
N ALA A 150 -5.03 5.22 -0.46
CA ALA A 150 -6.36 4.73 -0.86
C ALA A 150 -6.37 3.20 -0.99
N ILE A 151 -5.38 2.59 -1.64
CA ILE A 151 -5.26 1.13 -1.74
C ILE A 151 -5.20 0.51 -0.34
N ILE A 152 -4.33 1.02 0.53
CA ILE A 152 -4.18 0.45 1.87
C ILE A 152 -5.50 0.53 2.65
N ALA A 153 -6.19 1.67 2.58
CA ALA A 153 -7.46 1.88 3.29
C ALA A 153 -8.59 1.00 2.72
N VAL A 154 -8.73 0.93 1.39
CA VAL A 154 -9.82 0.21 0.74
C VAL A 154 -9.52 -1.27 0.67
N ASP A 155 -8.41 -1.67 0.06
CA ASP A 155 -8.12 -3.08 -0.17
C ASP A 155 -7.64 -3.79 1.11
N GLY A 156 -7.19 -3.04 2.12
CA GLY A 156 -6.92 -3.55 3.46
C GLY A 156 -8.16 -4.12 4.17
N GLU A 157 -9.37 -3.71 3.77
CA GLU A 157 -10.62 -4.30 4.27
C GLU A 157 -10.78 -5.77 3.88
N ARG A 158 -9.96 -6.28 2.95
CA ARG A 158 -9.92 -7.71 2.59
C ARG A 158 -9.09 -8.54 3.56
N CYS A 159 -8.15 -7.94 4.30
CA CYS A 159 -7.25 -8.65 5.20
C CYS A 159 -8.01 -9.21 6.42
N GLY A 160 -7.75 -10.47 6.78
CA GLY A 160 -8.28 -11.07 8.01
C GLY A 160 -7.73 -10.38 9.25
N ASP A 161 -6.42 -10.11 9.23
CA ASP A 161 -5.74 -9.30 10.24
C ASP A 161 -5.75 -7.82 9.84
N GLN A 162 -6.52 -7.01 10.56
CA GLN A 162 -6.63 -5.56 10.34
C GLN A 162 -5.41 -4.77 10.83
N THR A 163 -4.52 -5.39 11.62
CA THR A 163 -3.27 -4.74 12.04
C THR A 163 -2.24 -4.68 10.90
N ALA A 164 -2.31 -5.60 9.93
CA ALA A 164 -1.44 -5.61 8.75
C ALA A 164 -1.57 -4.32 7.91
N PRO A 165 -2.74 -3.94 7.38
CA PRO A 165 -2.88 -2.71 6.59
C PRO A 165 -2.56 -1.44 7.41
N ILE A 166 -2.83 -1.43 8.72
CA ILE A 166 -2.41 -0.34 9.62
C ILE A 166 -0.88 -0.24 9.67
N GLY A 167 -0.19 -1.37 9.81
CA GLY A 167 1.26 -1.46 9.79
C GLY A 167 1.85 -0.98 8.46
N GLN A 168 1.24 -1.35 7.34
CA GLN A 168 1.66 -0.87 6.01
C GLN A 168 1.45 0.64 5.84
N ARG A 169 0.33 1.18 6.31
CA ARG A 169 0.08 2.64 6.34
C ARG A 169 1.15 3.35 7.16
N ASN A 170 1.44 2.87 8.37
CA ASN A 170 2.41 3.51 9.25
C ASN A 170 3.83 3.46 8.66
N ARG A 171 4.24 2.32 8.08
CA ARG A 171 5.52 2.20 7.35
C ARG A 171 5.58 3.18 6.18
N MET A 172 4.50 3.26 5.41
CA MET A 172 4.41 4.17 4.27
C MET A 172 4.52 5.65 4.71
N LEU A 173 3.80 6.05 5.76
CA LEU A 173 3.90 7.40 6.31
C LEU A 173 5.31 7.71 6.79
N ALA A 174 5.97 6.78 7.49
CA ALA A 174 7.32 6.97 7.98
C ALA A 174 8.33 7.25 6.85
N VAL A 175 8.25 6.52 5.74
CA VAL A 175 9.17 6.71 4.60
C VAL A 175 8.77 7.86 3.66
N SER A 176 7.57 8.41 3.83
CA SER A 176 7.02 9.47 2.96
C SER A 176 6.94 10.83 3.61
N MET A 177 7.47 10.97 4.83
CA MET A 177 7.45 12.24 5.56
C MET A 177 8.05 13.39 4.75
N GLN A 178 9.15 13.15 4.03
CA GLN A 178 9.74 14.16 3.16
C GLN A 178 8.79 14.54 2.02
N LEU A 179 8.14 13.56 1.37
CA LEU A 179 7.20 13.82 0.28
C LEU A 179 5.96 14.59 0.76
N ILE A 180 5.47 14.32 1.99
CA ILE A 180 4.39 15.07 2.63
C ILE A 180 4.83 16.52 2.91
N GLN A 181 6.06 16.73 3.36
CA GLN A 181 6.62 18.07 3.55
C GLN A 181 6.78 18.80 2.20
N ASP A 182 7.28 18.11 1.18
CA ASP A 182 7.45 18.65 -0.17
C ASP A 182 6.09 19.04 -0.79
N ALA A 183 5.01 18.31 -0.46
CA ALA A 183 3.65 18.66 -0.86
C ALA A 183 3.22 20.04 -0.34
N GLN A 184 3.74 20.50 0.80
CA GLN A 184 3.46 21.85 1.32
C GLN A 184 4.12 22.95 0.48
N GLY A 185 5.17 22.60 -0.28
CA GLY A 185 5.80 23.49 -1.26
C GLY A 185 5.04 23.61 -2.59
N LEU A 186 3.97 22.83 -2.78
CA LEU A 186 3.06 22.95 -3.91
C LEU A 186 1.99 24.01 -3.64
N ASP A 187 1.61 24.77 -4.67
CA ASP A 187 0.44 25.63 -4.58
C ASP A 187 -0.85 24.82 -4.31
N GLU A 188 -1.92 25.49 -3.86
CA GLU A 188 -3.16 24.79 -3.52
C GLU A 188 -3.77 24.05 -4.73
N ALA A 189 -3.66 24.62 -5.93
CA ALA A 189 -4.20 24.02 -7.14
C ALA A 189 -3.51 22.69 -7.47
N ALA A 190 -2.17 22.63 -7.36
CA ALA A 190 -1.38 21.42 -7.55
C ALA A 190 -1.66 20.37 -6.47
N ARG A 191 -1.81 20.78 -5.19
CA ARG A 191 -2.23 19.87 -4.11
C ARG A 191 -3.59 19.25 -4.36
N ARG A 192 -4.56 20.07 -4.81
CA ARG A 192 -5.90 19.60 -5.16
C ARG A 192 -5.88 18.68 -6.38
N ALA A 193 -5.13 19.04 -7.41
CA ALA A 193 -4.94 18.20 -8.59
C ALA A 193 -4.32 16.83 -8.23
N ALA A 194 -3.36 16.78 -7.31
CA ALA A 194 -2.78 15.53 -6.85
C ALA A 194 -3.80 14.63 -6.13
N LEU A 195 -4.64 15.21 -5.25
CA LEU A 195 -5.74 14.51 -4.58
C LEU A 195 -6.78 14.00 -5.58
N ASP A 196 -7.26 14.86 -6.47
CA ASP A 196 -8.28 14.51 -7.45
C ASP A 196 -7.80 13.40 -8.40
N ALA A 197 -6.55 13.49 -8.87
CA ALA A 197 -5.93 12.45 -9.67
C ALA A 197 -5.82 11.11 -8.93
N ALA A 198 -5.51 11.12 -7.63
CA ALA A 198 -5.44 9.91 -6.83
C ALA A 198 -6.81 9.25 -6.63
N LEU A 199 -7.86 10.05 -6.38
CA LEU A 199 -9.23 9.58 -6.22
C LEU A 199 -9.79 9.03 -7.55
N GLU A 200 -9.47 9.67 -8.67
CA GLU A 200 -9.86 9.19 -9.99
C GLU A 200 -9.14 7.88 -10.34
N GLN A 201 -7.85 7.79 -10.04
CA GLN A 201 -7.10 6.57 -10.25
C GLN A 201 -7.63 5.41 -9.40
N GLU A 202 -8.08 5.67 -8.16
CA GLU A 202 -8.78 4.67 -7.35
C GLU A 202 -10.04 4.15 -8.02
N LYS A 203 -10.91 5.05 -8.51
CA LYS A 203 -12.13 4.64 -9.23
C LYS A 203 -11.81 3.82 -10.48
N LEU A 204 -10.80 4.25 -11.24
CA LEU A 204 -10.42 3.66 -12.51
C LEU A 204 -9.87 2.24 -12.34
N THR A 205 -9.01 2.03 -11.34
CA THR A 205 -8.26 0.77 -11.18
C THR A 205 -8.89 -0.19 -10.18
N ALA A 206 -9.76 0.27 -9.28
CA ALA A 206 -10.43 -0.59 -8.29
C ALA A 206 -11.10 -1.86 -8.87
N PRO A 207 -11.75 -1.82 -10.05
CA PRO A 207 -12.37 -3.02 -10.63
C PRO A 207 -11.36 -4.10 -11.05
N VAL A 208 -10.12 -3.72 -11.34
CA VAL A 208 -9.08 -4.65 -11.82
C VAL A 208 -8.10 -5.10 -10.74
N ARG A 209 -8.13 -4.49 -9.55
CA ARG A 209 -7.23 -4.89 -8.46
C ARG A 209 -7.68 -6.19 -7.80
N GLY A 210 -6.80 -7.18 -7.89
CA GLY A 210 -6.98 -8.50 -7.28
C GLY A 210 -6.76 -8.47 -5.77
N TYR A 211 -6.73 -9.66 -5.18
CA TYR A 211 -6.24 -9.82 -3.83
C TYR A 211 -4.73 -9.57 -3.78
N ASP A 212 -4.31 -8.71 -2.86
CA ASP A 212 -2.92 -8.40 -2.58
C ASP A 212 -2.48 -9.07 -1.27
N GLN A 213 -1.69 -10.14 -1.40
CA GLN A 213 -1.16 -10.85 -0.24
C GLN A 213 -0.20 -9.97 0.55
N ASP A 214 0.65 -9.20 -0.12
CA ASP A 214 1.69 -8.40 0.52
C ASP A 214 1.09 -7.26 1.36
N LEU A 215 -0.05 -6.70 0.96
CA LEU A 215 -0.81 -5.73 1.75
C LEU A 215 -1.28 -6.33 3.09
N CYS A 216 -1.62 -7.62 3.12
CA CYS A 216 -2.11 -8.32 4.32
C CYS A 216 -1.00 -8.98 5.14
N ARG A 217 0.27 -8.71 4.83
CA ARG A 217 1.43 -9.19 5.58
C ARG A 217 1.97 -8.16 6.59
N GLY A 218 2.69 -8.67 7.59
CA GLY A 218 3.33 -7.90 8.65
C GLY A 218 2.38 -7.42 9.74
N GLY A 219 1.23 -8.09 9.89
CA GLY A 219 0.31 -7.90 11.01
C GLY A 219 0.64 -8.83 12.18
N MET A 220 -0.16 -8.71 13.25
CA MET A 220 -0.09 -9.51 14.47
C MET A 220 -0.21 -11.01 14.22
N ASP A 221 -1.02 -11.45 13.24
CA ASP A 221 -1.19 -12.87 12.93
C ASP A 221 0.11 -13.46 12.36
N GLU A 222 0.78 -12.74 11.46
CA GLU A 222 2.08 -13.16 10.91
C GLU A 222 3.18 -13.11 11.97
N ILE A 223 3.16 -12.08 12.84
CA ILE A 223 4.10 -11.97 13.95
C ILE A 223 3.92 -13.12 14.94
N ALA A 224 2.68 -13.47 15.29
CA ALA A 224 2.36 -14.58 16.17
C ALA A 224 2.82 -15.92 15.55
N ALA A 225 2.48 -16.17 14.28
CA ALA A 225 2.93 -17.36 13.56
C ALA A 225 4.47 -17.44 13.47
N GLY A 226 5.14 -16.30 13.23
CA GLY A 226 6.60 -16.20 13.22
C GLY A 226 7.22 -16.48 14.59
N LEU A 227 6.62 -15.98 15.67
CA LEU A 227 7.06 -16.26 17.05
C LEU A 227 6.88 -17.73 17.43
N GLU A 228 5.78 -18.35 17.02
CA GLU A 228 5.54 -19.77 17.27
C GLU A 228 6.53 -20.66 16.51
N LYS A 229 6.87 -20.29 15.27
CA LYS A 229 7.74 -21.07 14.39
C LYS A 229 9.24 -20.85 14.61
N ASN A 230 9.64 -19.61 14.89
CA ASN A 230 11.03 -19.15 14.90
C ASN A 230 11.40 -18.36 16.17
N GLY A 231 10.58 -18.40 17.23
CA GLY A 231 10.78 -17.58 18.43
C GLY A 231 12.15 -17.81 19.10
N GLU A 232 12.72 -19.00 18.98
CA GLU A 232 14.06 -19.34 19.45
C GLU A 232 15.19 -18.69 18.64
N LYS A 233 14.91 -18.28 17.40
CA LYS A 233 15.83 -17.55 16.52
C LYS A 233 15.65 -16.04 16.60
N ALA A 234 14.68 -15.57 17.40
CA ALA A 234 14.37 -14.16 17.47
C ALA A 234 15.57 -13.38 18.02
N THR A 235 16.09 -12.45 17.21
CA THR A 235 17.25 -11.64 17.57
C THR A 235 16.79 -10.36 18.25
N ARG A 236 17.55 -9.87 19.22
CA ARG A 236 17.33 -8.51 19.71
C ARG A 236 17.90 -7.54 18.68
N SER A 237 17.06 -6.69 18.11
CA SER A 237 17.56 -5.57 17.32
C SER A 237 18.34 -4.64 18.25
N THR A 238 19.42 -4.06 17.73
CA THR A 238 20.17 -3.02 18.44
C THR A 238 19.20 -1.90 18.82
N SER A 239 19.13 -1.57 20.12
CA SER A 239 18.34 -0.47 20.63
C SER A 239 18.57 0.78 19.79
N GLN A 240 17.52 1.26 19.11
CA GLN A 240 17.63 2.52 18.38
C GLN A 240 17.74 3.67 19.40
N PRO A 241 18.68 4.62 19.21
CA PRO A 241 18.78 5.77 20.09
C PRO A 241 17.43 6.51 20.20
N GLY A 242 16.94 6.71 21.42
CA GLY A 242 15.71 7.47 21.69
C GLY A 242 14.41 6.67 21.77
N LEU A 243 14.44 5.34 21.57
CA LEU A 243 13.26 4.49 21.77
C LEU A 243 13.43 3.61 23.03
N PRO A 244 12.72 3.89 24.14
CA PRO A 244 12.74 3.00 25.31
C PRO A 244 12.09 1.66 24.96
N GLY A 245 12.87 0.58 24.92
CA GLY A 245 12.37 -0.76 24.64
C GLY A 245 13.45 -1.70 24.11
N LYS A 246 13.12 -3.00 24.04
CA LYS A 246 13.88 -3.99 23.28
C LYS A 246 13.05 -4.34 22.05
N THR A 247 13.57 -4.07 20.86
CA THR A 247 12.98 -4.57 19.62
C THR A 247 13.44 -6.01 19.43
N ILE A 248 12.50 -6.90 19.12
CA ILE A 248 12.78 -8.28 18.79
C ILE A 248 12.52 -8.42 17.30
N ASP A 249 13.54 -8.81 16.55
CA ASP A 249 13.41 -9.15 15.14
C ASP A 249 13.09 -10.64 15.04
N ILE A 250 12.00 -10.95 14.36
CA ILE A 250 11.55 -12.30 14.10
C ILE A 250 11.63 -12.48 12.59
N GLU A 251 12.29 -13.57 12.17
CA GLU A 251 12.34 -13.90 10.75
C GLU A 251 10.92 -14.22 10.25
N ALA A 252 10.46 -13.45 9.26
CA ALA A 252 9.16 -13.65 8.65
C ALA A 252 9.12 -14.99 7.92
N ASP A 253 8.03 -15.74 8.09
CA ASP A 253 7.85 -17.00 7.37
C ASP A 253 7.50 -16.70 5.90
N ALA A 254 8.41 -17.02 4.98
CA ALA A 254 8.18 -16.85 3.55
C ALA A 254 6.95 -17.64 3.04
N ALA A 255 6.58 -18.72 3.74
CA ALA A 255 5.41 -19.53 3.40
C ALA A 255 4.10 -19.06 4.05
N PHE A 256 4.12 -18.02 4.89
CA PHE A 256 2.91 -17.49 5.52
C PHE A 256 1.92 -16.97 4.46
N VAL A 257 0.68 -17.45 4.54
CA VAL A 257 -0.42 -17.00 3.68
C VAL A 257 -1.42 -16.26 4.57
N PRO A 258 -1.56 -14.93 4.42
CA PRO A 258 -2.52 -14.17 5.22
C PRO A 258 -3.95 -14.66 5.03
N ALA A 259 -4.71 -14.72 6.12
CA ALA A 259 -6.14 -14.96 6.05
C ALA A 259 -6.86 -13.77 5.39
N LEU A 260 -7.99 -14.05 4.74
CA LEU A 260 -8.93 -13.02 4.32
C LEU A 260 -10.05 -12.85 5.34
N SER A 261 -10.55 -11.63 5.41
CA SER A 261 -11.83 -11.35 6.04
C SER A 261 -12.99 -11.97 5.25
N ASP A 262 -14.18 -12.02 5.86
CA ASP A 262 -15.38 -12.58 5.25
C ASP A 262 -15.76 -11.89 3.92
N PRO A 263 -15.72 -12.60 2.77
CA PRO A 263 -16.10 -12.07 1.46
C PRO A 263 -17.56 -11.60 1.39
N ALA A 264 -18.46 -12.04 2.28
CA ALA A 264 -19.83 -11.53 2.31
C ALA A 264 -19.90 -10.07 2.79
N THR A 265 -18.86 -9.57 3.46
CA THR A 265 -18.86 -8.26 4.13
C THR A 265 -17.87 -7.26 3.55
N TRP A 266 -16.81 -7.75 2.90
CA TRP A 266 -15.68 -6.91 2.46
C TRP A 266 -16.08 -5.78 1.50
N ASP A 267 -16.98 -5.99 0.54
CA ASP A 267 -17.34 -5.00 -0.47
C ASP A 267 -18.18 -3.87 0.13
N ALA A 268 -19.06 -4.20 1.07
CA ALA A 268 -19.80 -3.20 1.84
C ALA A 268 -18.86 -2.35 2.71
N ARG A 269 -17.83 -2.95 3.33
CA ARG A 269 -16.81 -2.19 4.08
C ARG A 269 -15.97 -1.31 3.18
N ARG A 270 -15.48 -1.85 2.06
CA ARG A 270 -14.73 -1.11 1.02
C ARG A 270 -15.51 0.10 0.52
N GLN A 271 -16.81 -0.06 0.28
CA GLN A 271 -17.66 1.04 -0.17
C GLN A 271 -17.79 2.14 0.90
N LYS A 272 -17.96 1.77 2.18
CA LYS A 272 -17.97 2.74 3.30
C LYS A 272 -16.66 3.50 3.44
N VAL A 273 -15.52 2.84 3.17
CA VAL A 273 -14.22 3.52 3.14
C VAL A 273 -14.18 4.51 1.98
N ARG A 274 -14.62 4.11 0.77
CA ARG A 274 -14.66 4.97 -0.42
C ARG A 274 -15.46 6.25 -0.21
N GLU A 275 -16.59 6.17 0.49
CA GLU A 275 -17.42 7.33 0.83
C GLU A 275 -16.68 8.41 1.62
N ARG A 276 -15.59 8.05 2.32
CA ARG A 276 -14.81 8.95 3.18
C ARG A 276 -13.38 9.18 2.69
N LEU A 277 -13.01 8.64 1.52
CA LEU A 277 -11.63 8.70 1.02
C LEU A 277 -11.16 10.14 0.83
N ALA A 278 -11.98 10.98 0.19
CA ALA A 278 -11.60 12.37 -0.07
C ALA A 278 -11.23 13.12 1.22
N THR A 279 -12.08 13.01 2.25
CA THR A 279 -11.85 13.60 3.58
C THR A 279 -10.62 13.00 4.26
N THR A 280 -10.45 11.67 4.20
CA THR A 280 -9.35 10.96 4.88
C THR A 280 -7.99 11.25 4.24
N LEU A 281 -7.96 11.46 2.92
CA LEU A 281 -6.73 11.59 2.15
C LEU A 281 -6.29 13.03 1.92
N ALA A 282 -7.20 14.02 1.97
CA ALA A 282 -6.87 15.43 1.78
C ALA A 282 -5.69 15.93 2.67
N PRO A 283 -5.56 15.54 3.96
CA PRO A 283 -4.42 15.93 4.78
C PRO A 283 -3.06 15.49 4.24
N LEU A 284 -3.00 14.38 3.49
CA LEU A 284 -1.75 13.91 2.88
C LEU A 284 -1.26 14.83 1.75
N ALA A 285 -2.17 15.59 1.14
CA ALA A 285 -1.84 16.65 0.19
C ALA A 285 -1.58 18.00 0.90
N GLY A 286 -1.66 18.07 2.23
CA GLY A 286 -1.62 19.35 2.96
C GLY A 286 -2.88 20.21 2.78
N LEU A 287 -4.02 19.58 2.48
CA LEU A 287 -5.33 20.21 2.40
C LEU A 287 -6.13 19.94 3.69
N PRO A 288 -7.06 20.82 4.09
CA PRO A 288 -7.97 20.51 5.18
C PRO A 288 -8.84 19.29 4.81
N ALA A 289 -9.20 18.50 5.81
CA ALA A 289 -10.19 17.44 5.65
C ALA A 289 -11.51 18.06 5.14
N ALA A 290 -12.08 17.51 4.06
CA ALA A 290 -13.37 17.95 3.55
C ALA A 290 -14.46 17.70 4.61
N GLN A 291 -15.18 18.77 4.99
CA GLN A 291 -16.29 18.72 5.94
C GLN A 291 -17.54 18.11 5.31
#